data_AF-A0A090RR75-F1
#
_entry.id   AF-A0A090RR75-F1
#
_cell.length_a   1.000
_cell.length_b   1.000
_cell.length_c   1.000
_cell.angle_alpha   90.00
_cell.angle_beta   90.00
_cell.angle_gamma   90.00
#
_symmetry.space_group_name_H-M   'P 1'
#
loop_
_entity.id
_entity.type
_entity.pdbx_description
1 polymer ?
#
loop_
_entity_poly.entity_id
_entity_poly.type
_entity_poly.pdbx_seq_one_letter_code
_entity_poly.pdbx_strand_id
1 'polypeptide(L)' 'MFLKERKSGDLVDVVEMRRLTNLFQDSVEGRLQPGEEQQDPQEFKKSDWFYVR' A
#
# COMPACT_ATOMS: atom_id res chain seq x y z
N MET A 1 1.04 4.13 -7.39
CA MET A 1 -0.25 4.78 -6.98
C MET A 1 -0.23 4.83 -5.48
N PHE A 2 -0.64 5.96 -4.89
CA PHE A 2 -0.64 6.10 -3.44
C PHE A 2 -1.96 5.69 -2.83
N LEU A 3 -1.91 4.87 -1.79
CA LEU A 3 -3.05 4.54 -0.93
C LEU A 3 -2.66 4.78 0.52
N LYS A 4 -3.64 5.15 1.35
CA LYS A 4 -3.39 5.50 2.75
C LYS A 4 -3.53 4.26 3.64
N GLU A 5 -2.50 3.98 4.44
CA GLU A 5 -2.54 2.90 5.42
C GLU A 5 -3.44 3.28 6.61
N ARG A 6 -4.29 2.36 7.10
CA ARG A 6 -5.26 2.63 8.18
C ARG A 6 -4.60 2.93 9.52
N LYS A 7 -3.47 2.30 9.83
CA LYS A 7 -2.89 2.30 11.17
C LYS A 7 -2.04 3.55 11.40
N SER A 8 -1.11 3.84 10.50
CA SER A 8 -0.23 4.99 10.61
C SER A 8 -0.82 6.25 9.95
N GLY A 9 -1.66 6.08 8.93
CA GLY A 9 -2.13 7.18 8.10
C GLY A 9 -1.12 7.62 7.03
N ASP A 10 -0.04 6.86 6.85
CA ASP A 10 0.96 7.15 5.83
C ASP A 10 0.50 6.76 4.42
N LEU A 11 1.13 7.35 3.42
CA LEU A 11 0.94 6.95 2.03
C LEU A 11 1.83 5.76 1.70
N VAL A 12 1.25 4.80 0.98
CA VAL A 12 1.93 3.64 0.43
C VAL A 12 1.93 3.75 -1.08
N ASP A 13 3.10 3.79 -1.70
CA ASP A 13 3.22 3.65 -3.14
C ASP A 13 3.21 2.17 -3.53
N VAL A 14 2.15 1.75 -4.22
CA VAL A 14 1.97 0.36 -4.66
C VAL A 14 2.91 0.03 -5.82
N VAL A 15 3.71 -1.04 -5.66
CA VAL A 15 4.69 -1.49 -6.66
C VAL A 15 4.00 -2.13 -7.86
N GLU A 16 3.01 -3.02 -7.64
CA GLU A 16 2.30 -3.72 -8.70
C GLU A 16 0.77 -3.55 -8.61
N MET A 17 0.22 -2.68 -9.45
CA MET A 17 -1.21 -2.38 -9.50
C MET A 17 -2.10 -3.60 -9.82
N ARG A 18 -1.60 -4.55 -10.61
CA ARG A 18 -2.35 -5.78 -10.95
C ARG A 18 -2.64 -6.63 -9.72
N ARG A 19 -1.76 -6.59 -8.71
CA ARG A 19 -1.98 -7.30 -7.46
C ARG A 19 -3.11 -6.67 -6.67
N LEU A 20 -3.31 -5.36 -6.76
CA LEU A 20 -4.40 -4.66 -6.06
C LEU A 20 -5.78 -5.21 -6.46
N THR A 21 -6.00 -5.42 -7.75
CA THR A 21 -7.27 -5.92 -8.32
C THR A 21 -7.35 -7.44 -8.40
N ASN A 22 -6.26 -8.17 -8.10
CA ASN A 22 -6.24 -9.62 -8.07
C ASN A 22 -6.98 -10.15 -6.82
N LEU A 23 -8.15 -10.74 -7.00
CA LEU A 23 -8.98 -11.28 -5.91
C LEU A 23 -8.38 -12.53 -5.23
N PHE A 24 -7.39 -13.18 -5.85
CA PHE A 24 -6.70 -14.35 -5.31
C PHE A 24 -5.47 -14.01 -4.47
N GLN A 25 -5.14 -12.72 -4.36
CA GLN A 25 -4.05 -12.22 -3.51
C GLN A 25 -4.63 -11.26 -2.47
N ASP A 26 -4.40 -11.53 -1.19
CA ASP A 26 -4.86 -10.70 -0.08
C ASP A 26 -3.86 -9.61 0.31
N SER A 27 -2.65 -9.64 -0.28
CA SER A 27 -1.59 -8.68 -0.04
C SER A 27 -1.04 -8.03 -1.31
N VAL A 28 -0.40 -6.87 -1.13
CA VAL A 28 0.32 -6.13 -2.17
C VAL A 28 1.65 -5.65 -1.63
N GLU A 29 2.65 -5.56 -2.50
CA GLU A 29 3.92 -4.93 -2.18
C GLU A 29 3.81 -3.41 -2.40
N GLY A 30 4.30 -2.64 -1.43
CA GLY A 30 4.32 -1.20 -1.50
C GLY A 30 5.49 -0.60 -0.73
N ARG A 31 5.71 0.70 -0.89
CA ARG A 31 6.69 1.46 -0.11
C ARG A 31 5.97 2.52 0.71
N LEU A 32 6.18 2.53 2.02
CA LEU A 32 5.72 3.64 2.85
C LEU A 32 6.46 4.91 2.44
N GLN A 33 5.76 6.05 2.53
CA GLN A 33 6.31 7.38 2.30
C GLN A 33 6.18 8.25 3.57
N PRO A 34 6.86 7.90 4.68
CA PRO A 34 6.89 8.73 5.87
C PRO A 34 7.97 9.81 5.68
N GLY A 35 7.68 10.84 4.88
CA GLY A 35 8.63 11.92 4.58
C GLY A 35 9.34 11.77 3.23
N GLU A 36 10.59 12.21 3.14
CA GLU A 36 11.34 12.30 1.86
C GLU A 36 12.21 11.08 1.54
N GLU A 37 12.38 10.15 2.48
CA GLU A 37 13.23 8.98 2.30
C GLU A 37 12.47 7.81 1.66
N GLN A 38 13.03 7.26 0.58
CA GLN A 38 12.48 6.07 -0.07
C GLN A 38 12.69 4.83 0.81
N GLN A 39 11.59 4.25 1.28
CA GLN A 39 11.61 3.04 2.09
C GLN A 39 11.71 1.78 1.23
N ASP A 40 12.21 0.70 1.83
CA ASP A 40 12.19 -0.61 1.22
C ASP A 40 10.76 -1.10 0.97
N PRO A 41 10.54 -1.92 -0.08
CA PRO A 41 9.25 -2.53 -0.31
C PRO A 41 8.88 -3.46 0.85
N GLN A 42 7.63 -3.33 1.32
CA GLN A 42 7.05 -4.22 2.31
C GLN A 42 5.69 -4.75 1.85
N GLU A 43 5.29 -5.90 2.39
CA GLU A 43 4.02 -6.53 2.06
C GLU A 43 2.90 -6.00 2.97
N PHE A 44 1.77 -5.63 2.37
CA PHE A 44 0.62 -5.10 3.09
C PHE A 44 -0.64 -5.86 2.73
N LYS A 45 -1.47 -6.17 3.74
CA LYS A 45 -2.77 -6.79 3.51
C LYS A 45 -3.76 -5.75 3.01
N LYS A 46 -4.51 -6.07 1.96
CA LYS A 46 -5.55 -5.20 1.40
C LYS A 46 -6.65 -4.84 2.40
N SER A 47 -6.88 -5.69 3.41
CA SER A 47 -7.85 -5.43 4.47
C SER A 47 -7.43 -4.31 5.44
N ASP A 48 -6.15 -3.94 5.46
CA ASP A 48 -5.62 -2.86 6.31
C ASP A 48 -5.77 -1.46 5.68
N TRP A 49 -6.47 -1.36 4.54
CA TRP A 49 -6.51 -0.18 3.69
C TRP A 49 -7.94 0.34 3.64
N PHE A 50 -8.09 1.64 3.44
CA PHE A 50 -9.37 2.21 3.05
C PHE A 50 -9.20 3.09 1.83
N TYR A 51 -10.16 2.99 0.93
CA TYR A 51 -10.30 3.97 -0.13
C TYR A 51 -10.74 5.31 0.48
N VAL A 52 -9.92 6.36 0.32
CA VAL A 52 -10.29 7.74 0.65
C VAL A 52 -10.60 8.44 -0.68
N ARG A 53 -11.78 9.06 -0.76
CA ARG A 53 -12.34 9.71 -1.96
C ARG A 53 -11.55 10.96 -2.36
#